data_AF-Q5L2P7-F1
#
_entry.id   AF-Q5L2P7-F1
#
_cell.length_a   1.000
_cell.length_b   1.000
_cell.length_c   1.000
_cell.angle_alpha   90.00
_cell.angle_beta   90.00
_cell.angle_gamma   90.00
#
_symmetry.space_group_name_H-M   'P 1'
#
loop_
_entity.id
_entity.type
_entity.pdbx_description
1 polymer ?
#
loop_
_entity_poly.entity_id
_entity_poly.type
_entity_poly.pdbx_seq_one_letter_code
_entity_poly.pdbx_strand_id
1 'polypeptide(L)'
;MDNRFDHQLKTIAFFISEGFHASRLCHELIFAENGKDNMNLALTFLNQANTFITSAKTLYAQLSSEGESQELETFFHQFMVFNNEVLTNVRTNHSHQWSDIEFKQLEESFDSLTDLLNAWAK
;
A
#
# COMPACT_ATOMS: atom_id res chain seq x y z
N MET A 1 19.56 18.01 -11.49
CA MET A 1 19.27 16.63 -11.03
C MET A 1 19.22 15.74 -12.26
N ASP A 2 19.77 14.53 -12.17
CA ASP A 2 19.77 13.57 -13.26
C ASP A 2 18.32 13.20 -13.62
N ASN A 3 17.93 13.39 -14.90
CA ASN A 3 16.56 13.20 -15.40
C ASN A 3 16.03 11.78 -15.12
N ARG A 4 16.94 10.82 -14.97
CA ARG A 4 16.63 9.43 -14.62
C ARG A 4 16.13 9.28 -13.19
N PHE A 5 16.75 9.95 -12.22
CA PHE A 5 16.39 9.86 -10.81
C PHE A 5 15.01 10.45 -10.53
N ASP A 6 14.73 11.63 -11.11
CA ASP A 6 13.41 12.28 -11.03
C ASP A 6 12.31 11.42 -11.69
N HIS A 7 12.60 10.80 -12.83
CA HIS A 7 11.66 9.87 -13.47
C HIS A 7 11.35 8.67 -12.57
N GLN A 8 12.36 8.06 -11.94
CA GLN A 8 12.16 6.90 -11.08
C GLN A 8 11.40 7.23 -9.79
N LEU A 9 11.65 8.39 -9.17
CA LEU A 9 10.87 8.89 -8.04
C LEU A 9 9.39 9.06 -8.40
N LYS A 10 9.11 9.64 -9.57
CA LYS A 10 7.74 9.74 -10.09
C LYS A 10 7.12 8.37 -10.35
N THR A 11 7.89 7.40 -10.83
CA THR A 11 7.43 6.02 -11.00
C THR A 11 7.11 5.35 -9.66
N ILE A 12 7.94 5.55 -8.62
CA ILE A 12 7.68 5.04 -7.26
C ILE A 12 6.38 5.66 -6.72
N ALA A 13 6.22 6.98 -6.82
CA ALA A 13 5.03 7.68 -6.36
C ALA A 13 3.76 7.18 -7.07
N PHE A 14 3.83 6.96 -8.40
CA PHE A 14 2.75 6.37 -9.17
C PHE A 14 2.37 4.98 -8.64
N PHE A 15 3.33 4.08 -8.47
CA PHE A 15 3.04 2.73 -7.98
C PHE A 15 2.51 2.73 -6.55
N ILE A 16 2.98 3.62 -5.68
CA ILE A 16 2.44 3.77 -4.32
C ILE A 16 0.98 4.23 -4.37
N SER A 17 0.66 5.24 -5.18
CA SER A 17 -0.70 5.74 -5.35
C SER A 17 -1.66 4.66 -5.88
N GLU A 18 -1.29 3.96 -6.94
CA GLU A 18 -2.10 2.89 -7.53
C GLU A 18 -2.26 1.70 -6.56
N GLY A 19 -1.18 1.33 -5.86
CA GLY A 19 -1.19 0.26 -4.88
C GLY A 19 -2.07 0.57 -3.67
N PHE A 20 -2.03 1.81 -3.18
CA PHE A 20 -2.89 2.27 -2.11
C PHE A 20 -4.37 2.35 -2.55
N HIS A 21 -4.64 2.84 -3.76
CA HIS A 21 -6.01 2.85 -4.30
C HIS A 21 -6.60 1.44 -4.40
N ALA A 22 -5.83 0.47 -4.89
CA ALA A 22 -6.24 -0.93 -4.92
C ALA A 22 -6.43 -1.50 -3.50
N SER A 23 -5.60 -1.12 -2.52
CA SER A 23 -5.77 -1.50 -1.11
C SER A 23 -7.08 -0.96 -0.54
N ARG A 24 -7.44 0.28 -0.87
CA ARG A 24 -8.71 0.90 -0.47
C ARG A 24 -9.91 0.16 -1.06
N LEU A 25 -9.88 -0.16 -2.35
CA LEU A 25 -10.95 -0.95 -2.98
C LEU A 25 -11.10 -2.34 -2.33
N CYS A 26 -9.99 -2.99 -1.97
CA CYS A 26 -10.01 -4.24 -1.22
C CYS A 26 -10.73 -4.06 0.13
N HIS A 27 -10.35 -3.05 0.91
CA HIS A 27 -10.95 -2.74 2.20
C HIS A 27 -12.45 -2.45 2.06
N GLU A 28 -12.84 -1.54 1.16
CA GLU A 28 -14.25 -1.19 0.91
C GLU A 28 -15.11 -2.42 0.58
N LEU A 29 -14.59 -3.35 -0.22
CA LEU A 29 -15.31 -4.58 -0.57
C LEU A 29 -15.43 -5.56 0.59
N ILE A 30 -14.43 -5.65 1.48
CA ILE A 30 -14.49 -6.49 2.68
C ILE A 30 -15.58 -5.99 3.64
N PHE A 31 -15.72 -4.66 3.78
CA PHE A 31 -16.66 -4.02 4.72
C PHE A 31 -18.02 -3.64 4.12
N ALA A 32 -18.24 -3.90 2.82
CA ALA A 32 -19.54 -3.73 2.19
C ALA A 32 -20.61 -4.65 2.82
N GLU A 33 -21.89 -4.28 2.69
CA GLU A 33 -23.03 -5.07 3.21
C GLU A 33 -23.01 -6.54 2.72
N ASN A 34 -22.52 -6.77 1.49
CA ASN A 34 -22.35 -8.07 0.87
C ASN A 34 -20.88 -8.54 0.84
N GLY A 35 -20.05 -8.13 1.81
CA GLY A 35 -18.60 -8.34 1.77
C GLY A 35 -18.14 -9.80 1.63
N LYS A 36 -18.93 -10.76 2.12
CA LYS A 36 -18.67 -12.20 1.90
C LYS A 36 -18.75 -12.60 0.43
N ASP A 37 -19.71 -12.06 -0.32
CA ASP A 37 -19.88 -12.34 -1.75
C ASP A 37 -18.79 -11.64 -2.58
N ASN A 38 -18.29 -10.51 -2.09
CA ASN A 38 -17.23 -9.73 -2.74
C ASN A 38 -15.81 -10.22 -2.45
N MET A 39 -15.63 -11.23 -1.59
CA MET A 39 -14.30 -11.61 -1.08
C MET A 39 -13.29 -11.94 -2.20
N ASN A 40 -13.71 -12.63 -3.25
CA ASN A 40 -12.82 -12.92 -4.39
C ASN A 40 -12.37 -11.66 -5.13
N LEU A 41 -13.26 -10.68 -5.27
CA LEU A 41 -12.94 -9.39 -5.88
C LEU A 41 -12.02 -8.56 -4.97
N ALA A 42 -12.29 -8.57 -3.66
CA ALA A 42 -11.42 -7.94 -2.66
C ALA A 42 -9.99 -8.51 -2.71
N LEU A 43 -9.84 -9.84 -2.78
CA LEU A 43 -8.54 -10.50 -2.91
C LEU A 43 -7.85 -10.20 -4.25
N THR A 44 -8.62 -9.98 -5.32
CA THR A 44 -8.08 -9.55 -6.62
C THR A 44 -7.44 -8.17 -6.51
N PHE A 45 -8.14 -7.23 -5.86
CA PHE A 45 -7.59 -5.90 -5.60
C PHE A 45 -6.42 -5.92 -4.63
N LEU A 46 -6.44 -6.78 -3.60
CA LEU A 46 -5.29 -6.98 -2.71
C LEU A 46 -4.05 -7.45 -3.48
N ASN A 47 -4.22 -8.41 -4.40
CA ASN A 47 -3.12 -8.89 -5.25
C ASN A 47 -2.61 -7.79 -6.20
N GLN A 48 -3.50 -6.97 -6.74
CA GLN A 48 -3.13 -5.80 -7.54
C GLN A 48 -2.33 -4.78 -6.71
N ALA A 49 -2.76 -4.49 -5.48
CA ALA A 49 -2.04 -3.64 -4.54
C ALA A 49 -0.63 -4.18 -4.26
N ASN A 50 -0.53 -5.47 -3.95
CA ASN A 50 0.75 -6.14 -3.70
C ASN A 50 1.70 -6.05 -4.90
N THR A 51 1.16 -6.14 -6.12
CA THR A 51 1.94 -6.01 -7.35
C THR A 51 2.55 -4.60 -7.49
N PHE A 52 1.73 -3.57 -7.31
CA PHE A 52 2.20 -2.19 -7.41
C PHE A 52 3.20 -1.85 -6.31
N ILE A 53 2.90 -2.20 -5.06
CA ILE A 53 3.74 -1.84 -3.91
C ILE A 53 5.07 -2.62 -3.93
N THR A 54 5.06 -3.88 -4.37
CA THR A 54 6.31 -4.64 -4.59
C THR A 54 7.16 -4.00 -5.70
N SER A 55 6.53 -3.50 -6.77
CA SER A 55 7.24 -2.77 -7.84
C SER A 55 7.87 -1.48 -7.32
N ALA A 56 7.14 -0.70 -6.52
CA ALA A 56 7.66 0.50 -5.86
C ALA A 56 8.85 0.18 -4.94
N LYS A 57 8.71 -0.83 -4.07
CA LYS A 57 9.76 -1.25 -3.15
C LYS A 57 11.01 -1.74 -3.86
N THR A 58 10.85 -2.45 -4.98
CA THR A 58 11.97 -2.91 -5.81
C THR A 58 12.74 -1.74 -6.42
N LEU A 59 12.04 -0.73 -6.92
CA LEU A 59 12.68 0.49 -7.44
C LEU A 59 13.37 1.28 -6.35
N TYR A 60 12.74 1.44 -5.18
CA TYR A 60 13.34 2.09 -4.02
C TYR A 60 14.66 1.42 -3.62
N ALA A 61 14.67 0.09 -3.47
CA ALA A 61 15.87 -0.67 -3.09
C ALA A 61 17.01 -0.61 -4.12
N GLN A 62 16.74 -0.21 -5.37
CA GLN A 62 17.76 0.01 -6.39
C GLN A 62 18.38 1.42 -6.33
N LEU A 63 17.70 2.37 -5.69
CA LEU A 63 18.05 3.79 -5.69
C LEU A 63 18.55 4.28 -4.34
N SER A 64 18.20 3.55 -3.28
CA SER A 64 18.42 3.97 -1.92
C SER A 64 18.99 2.83 -1.09
N SER A 65 19.74 3.19 -0.06
CA SER A 65 20.16 2.27 1.00
C SER A 65 19.02 2.08 2.01
N GLU A 66 19.04 0.96 2.73
CA GLU A 66 18.13 0.75 3.85
C GLU A 66 18.26 1.89 4.89
N GLY A 67 17.14 2.42 5.34
CA GLY A 67 17.03 3.55 6.28
C GLY A 67 17.13 4.93 5.64
N GLU A 68 17.18 5.05 4.31
CA GLU A 68 17.34 6.34 3.63
C GLU A 68 16.04 7.16 3.58
N SER A 69 14.88 6.50 3.51
CA SER A 69 13.56 7.14 3.66
C SER A 69 12.67 6.36 4.62
N GLN A 70 12.58 6.85 5.85
CA GLN A 70 11.75 6.25 6.89
C GLN A 70 10.28 6.23 6.49
N GLU A 71 9.79 7.24 5.78
CA GLU A 71 8.40 7.37 5.35
C GLU A 71 8.02 6.30 4.33
N LEU A 72 8.86 6.09 3.30
CA LEU A 72 8.65 5.03 2.31
C LEU A 72 8.72 3.65 2.97
N GLU A 73 9.72 3.42 3.83
CA GLU A 73 9.88 2.14 4.52
C GLU A 73 8.73 1.84 5.47
N THR A 74 8.23 2.87 6.18
CA THR A 74 7.05 2.76 7.05
C THR A 74 5.81 2.41 6.23
N PHE A 75 5.58 3.08 5.10
CA PHE A 75 4.48 2.75 4.20
C PHE A 75 4.58 1.30 3.68
N PHE A 76 5.76 0.87 3.21
CA PHE A 76 5.96 -0.51 2.74
C PHE A 76 5.73 -1.54 3.83
N HIS A 77 6.19 -1.24 5.05
CA HIS A 77 5.94 -2.10 6.21
C HIS A 77 4.45 -2.21 6.50
N GLN A 78 3.77 -1.06 6.62
CA GLN A 78 2.36 -1.03 6.99
C GLN A 78 1.46 -1.71 5.95
N PHE A 79 1.80 -1.59 4.66
CA PHE A 79 1.13 -2.34 3.62
C PHE A 79 1.27 -3.85 3.82
N MET A 80 2.48 -4.33 4.14
CA MET A 80 2.71 -5.76 4.39
C MET A 80 1.93 -6.27 5.61
N VAL A 81 1.81 -5.46 6.66
CA VAL A 81 0.99 -5.78 7.85
C VAL A 81 -0.48 -5.94 7.44
N PHE A 82 -1.05 -4.94 6.77
CA PHE A 82 -2.43 -5.00 6.25
C PHE A 82 -2.66 -6.21 5.33
N ASN A 83 -1.79 -6.42 4.35
CA ASN A 83 -1.89 -7.53 3.40
C ASN A 83 -1.89 -8.89 4.10
N ASN A 84 -0.97 -9.10 5.04
CA ASN A 84 -0.87 -10.36 5.78
C ASN A 84 -2.08 -10.57 6.70
N GLU A 85 -2.59 -9.50 7.30
CA GLU A 85 -3.76 -9.56 8.18
C GLU A 85 -5.02 -9.95 7.39
N VAL A 86 -5.25 -9.35 6.22
CA VAL A 86 -6.37 -9.73 5.34
C VAL A 86 -6.27 -11.20 4.92
N LEU A 87 -5.11 -11.63 4.41
CA LEU A 87 -4.91 -13.02 3.98
C LEU A 87 -5.06 -14.01 5.13
N THR A 88 -4.61 -13.64 6.33
CA THR A 88 -4.76 -14.47 7.53
C THR A 88 -6.23 -14.63 7.90
N ASN A 89 -6.98 -13.52 7.94
CA ASN A 89 -8.40 -13.54 8.30
C ASN A 89 -9.24 -14.31 7.28
N VAL A 90 -8.94 -14.19 5.98
CA VAL A 90 -9.57 -15.03 4.96
C VAL A 90 -9.24 -16.50 5.18
N ARG A 91 -7.97 -16.86 5.40
CA ARG A 91 -7.53 -18.24 5.59
C ARG A 91 -8.17 -18.90 6.82
N THR A 92 -8.29 -18.16 7.92
CA THR A 92 -8.83 -18.69 9.19
C THR A 92 -10.32 -18.44 9.35
N ASN A 93 -10.98 -17.81 8.36
CA ASN A 93 -12.38 -17.38 8.43
C ASN A 93 -12.65 -16.55 9.70
N HIS A 94 -11.75 -15.62 10.01
CA HIS A 94 -11.81 -14.73 11.17
C HIS A 94 -12.40 -13.36 10.82
N SER A 95 -12.76 -12.62 11.87
CA SER A 95 -13.23 -11.24 11.77
C SER A 95 -12.16 -10.32 11.18
N HIS A 96 -12.56 -9.42 10.28
CA HIS A 96 -11.69 -8.43 9.66
C HIS A 96 -11.47 -7.16 10.51
N GLN A 97 -11.88 -7.14 11.79
CA GLN A 97 -11.68 -5.97 12.66
C GLN A 97 -10.24 -5.49 12.72
N TRP A 98 -9.26 -6.41 12.77
CA TRP A 98 -7.86 -6.05 12.71
C TRP A 98 -7.45 -5.58 11.32
N SER A 99 -7.98 -6.18 10.24
CA SER A 99 -7.77 -5.66 8.88
C SER A 99 -8.24 -4.20 8.71
N ASP A 100 -9.31 -3.78 9.40
CA ASP A 100 -9.74 -2.36 9.43
C ASP A 100 -8.72 -1.45 10.11
N ILE A 101 -8.22 -1.88 11.27
CA ILE A 101 -7.20 -1.15 12.04
C ILE A 101 -5.92 -1.00 11.23
N GLU A 102 -5.44 -2.08 10.60
CA GLU A 102 -4.22 -2.06 9.81
C GLU A 102 -4.37 -1.24 8.52
N PHE A 103 -5.56 -1.21 7.93
CA PHE A 103 -5.85 -0.34 6.78
C PHE A 103 -5.83 1.15 7.17
N LYS A 104 -6.39 1.51 8.33
CA LYS A 104 -6.35 2.90 8.82
C LYS A 104 -4.92 3.37 9.07
N GLN A 105 -4.09 2.52 9.66
CA GLN A 105 -2.66 2.81 9.81
C GLN A 105 -1.95 2.94 8.45
N LEU A 106 -2.33 2.12 7.46
CA LEU A 106 -1.82 2.24 6.09
C LEU A 106 -2.21 3.59 5.48
N GLU A 107 -3.45 4.03 5.65
CA GLU A 107 -3.93 5.36 5.21
C GLU A 107 -3.15 6.49 5.88
N GLU A 108 -2.94 6.44 7.19
CA GLU A 108 -2.12 7.44 7.91
C GLU A 108 -0.67 7.49 7.37
N SER A 109 -0.08 6.34 7.06
CA SER A 109 1.26 6.29 6.47
C SER A 109 1.30 6.84 5.03
N PHE A 110 0.24 6.63 4.26
CA PHE A 110 0.10 7.14 2.90
C PHE A 110 -0.05 8.66 2.89
N ASP A 111 -0.89 9.20 3.77
CA ASP A 111 -1.10 10.64 3.91
C ASP A 111 0.21 11.34 4.32
N SER A 112 0.92 10.78 5.31
CA SER A 112 2.23 11.28 5.75
C SER A 112 3.26 11.31 4.62
N LEU A 113 3.30 10.25 3.80
CA LEU A 113 4.19 10.16 2.65
C LEU A 113 3.80 11.17 1.54
N THR A 114 2.51 11.35 1.31
CA THR A 114 2.00 12.27 0.28
C THR A 114 2.28 13.72 0.67
N ASP A 115 2.17 14.08 1.95
CA ASP A 115 2.54 15.40 2.46
C ASP A 115 4.03 15.70 2.23
N LEU A 116 4.91 14.71 2.45
CA LEU A 116 6.34 14.83 2.18
C LEU A 116 6.62 15.04 0.68
N LEU A 117 6.01 14.22 -0.18
CA LEU A 117 6.18 14.33 -1.63
C LEU A 117 5.68 15.68 -2.18
N ASN A 118 4.58 16.19 -1.63
CA ASN A 118 4.03 17.51 -1.99
C ASN A 118 4.90 18.67 -1.47
N ALA A 119 5.56 18.50 -0.33
CA ALA A 119 6.51 19.49 0.18
C ALA A 119 7.76 19.61 -0.70
N TRP A 120 8.18 18.52 -1.35
CA TRP A 120 9.35 18.50 -2.25
C TRP A 120 9.05 19.05 -3.66
N ALA A 121 7.77 19.14 -4.03
CA ALA A 121 7.34 19.68 -5.33
C ALA A 121 7.23 21.22 -5.35
N LYS A 122 7.42 21.90 -4.20
CA LYS A 122 7.42 23.37 -4.06
C LYS A 122 8.85 23.92 -4.08
#